data_AF-A0A1R3RQE5-F1
#
_entry.id   AF-A0A1R3RQE5-F1
#
_cell.length_a   1.000
_cell.length_b   1.000
_cell.length_c   1.000
_cell.angle_alpha   90.00
_cell.angle_beta   90.00
_cell.angle_gamma   90.00
#
_symmetry.space_group_name_H-M   'P 1'
#
loop_
_entity.id
_entity.type
_entity.pdbx_description
1 polymer ?
#
loop_
_entity_poly.entity_id
_entity_poly.type
_entity_poly.pdbx_seq_one_letter_code
_entity_poly.pdbx_strand_id
1 'polypeptide(L)'
;MFRSLLSRGGLIRNDSYVFPTVDPNEDGPDCRMDCADCTVQFPSKVKVETSRPLYGHIKEFHTHVLVATGKSDWTEKVENEKGSLMEAFDESSHRSKHGRIMISASNLESPETDENTEGTTILLLPSFTFIDSVQRSDISDVITRFIDAPLSQNGIPANPESKLSPRPCQYDYVVLLCSHRRRDARCGITAPLIKKELERHLRPLGLYRDANDERPGGVGIFFVSHVGGHKFSANVLIYRKEQEQMIWLARIKPEHCEGVVKYTLLQGKVVHPESQLRGGFDRSRGVTSW
;
A
#
# COMPACT_ATOMS: atom_id res chain seq x y z
N MET A 1 -1.50 53.18 31.29
CA MET A 1 -0.66 52.12 31.89
C MET A 1 -0.70 50.90 30.99
N PHE A 2 0.46 50.52 30.46
CA PHE A 2 0.67 49.37 29.59
C PHE A 2 0.19 48.07 30.25
N ARG A 3 -0.59 47.24 29.53
CA ARG A 3 -0.69 45.81 29.82
C ARG A 3 -0.11 45.01 28.66
N SER A 4 1.05 44.47 28.96
CA SER A 4 1.92 43.57 28.21
C SER A 4 1.16 42.45 27.49
N LEU A 5 1.50 42.31 26.20
CA LEU A 5 1.43 41.06 25.45
C LEU A 5 2.45 40.08 26.04
N LEU A 6 1.97 38.97 26.57
CA LEU A 6 2.78 37.75 26.74
C LEU A 6 2.12 36.64 25.95
N SER A 7 2.63 36.50 24.72
CA SER A 7 2.55 35.28 23.94
C SER A 7 3.20 34.16 24.76
N ARG A 8 2.41 33.16 25.16
CA ARG A 8 2.91 31.83 25.50
C ARG A 8 2.42 30.90 24.40
N GLY A 9 3.36 30.50 23.56
CA GLY A 9 3.15 29.49 22.53
C GLY A 9 2.63 28.20 23.16
N GLY A 10 1.34 27.93 22.93
CA GLY A 10 0.79 26.60 23.02
C GLY A 10 1.10 25.88 21.73
N LEU A 11 1.81 24.76 21.83
CA LEU A 11 1.95 23.76 20.77
C LEU A 11 0.57 23.47 20.18
N ILE A 12 0.38 23.80 18.90
CA ILE A 12 -0.77 23.33 18.13
C ILE A 12 -0.60 21.81 18.04
N ARG A 13 -1.34 21.06 18.88
CA ARG A 13 -1.55 19.63 18.63
C ARG A 13 -2.26 19.53 17.28
N ASN A 14 -1.63 18.89 16.31
CA ASN A 14 -2.22 18.53 15.02
C ASN A 14 -3.28 17.42 15.23
N ASP A 15 -4.37 17.71 15.95
CA ASP A 15 -5.48 16.77 16.21
C ASP A 15 -6.34 16.51 14.95
N SER A 16 -5.91 16.96 13.76
CA SER A 16 -6.68 16.82 12.51
C SER A 16 -6.39 15.55 11.71
N TYR A 17 -5.29 14.83 11.99
CA TYR A 17 -4.89 13.64 11.23
C TYR A 17 -4.99 12.37 12.10
N VAL A 18 -5.44 11.27 11.51
CA VAL A 18 -5.56 9.97 12.21
C VAL A 18 -4.21 9.34 12.56
N PHE A 19 -3.14 9.70 11.84
CA PHE A 19 -1.78 9.22 12.08
C PHE A 19 -0.95 10.25 12.84
N PRO A 20 -0.08 9.83 13.76
CA PRO A 20 0.86 10.74 14.40
C PRO A 20 1.77 11.40 13.36
N THR A 21 2.18 12.64 13.64
CA THR A 21 3.15 13.37 12.82
C THR A 21 4.50 13.37 13.52
N VAL A 22 5.59 13.43 12.77
CA VAL A 22 6.93 13.57 13.36
C VAL A 22 7.04 14.84 14.24
N ASP A 23 7.65 14.69 15.41
CA ASP A 23 7.91 15.77 16.37
C ASP A 23 9.42 16.00 16.49
N PRO A 24 9.96 17.18 16.12
CA PRO A 24 11.39 17.47 16.25
C PRO A 24 11.97 17.28 17.66
N ASN A 25 11.14 17.36 18.70
CA ASN A 25 11.59 17.15 20.09
C ASN A 25 11.77 15.66 20.42
N GLU A 26 11.06 14.76 19.73
CA GLU A 26 11.12 13.31 19.93
C GLU A 26 11.98 12.62 18.87
N ASP A 27 11.78 13.00 17.61
CA ASP A 27 12.32 12.38 16.40
C ASP A 27 13.60 13.07 15.91
N GLY A 28 14.03 14.14 16.59
CA GLY A 28 15.22 14.93 16.27
C GLY A 28 14.95 16.10 15.32
N PRO A 29 15.84 17.11 15.28
CA PRO A 29 15.61 18.37 14.54
C PRO A 29 15.45 18.16 13.03
N ASP A 30 16.06 17.10 12.50
CA ASP A 30 16.10 16.82 11.07
C ASP A 30 14.97 15.88 10.62
N CYS A 31 13.99 15.58 11.48
CA CYS A 31 12.91 14.63 11.15
C CYS A 31 12.00 15.09 9.99
N ARG A 32 12.02 16.38 9.67
CA ARG A 32 11.31 17.00 8.54
C ARG A 32 12.21 17.38 7.37
N MET A 33 13.50 17.06 7.45
CA MET A 33 14.44 17.38 6.39
C MET A 33 14.38 16.32 5.30
N ASP A 34 14.34 16.81 4.06
CA ASP A 34 14.50 15.98 2.89
C ASP A 34 15.95 15.42 2.82
N CYS A 35 16.06 14.26 2.18
CA CYS A 35 17.31 13.53 1.98
C CYS A 35 18.44 14.42 1.41
N ALA A 36 19.57 14.50 2.11
CA ALA A 36 20.71 15.34 1.73
C ALA A 36 21.61 14.73 0.64
N ASP A 37 21.62 13.41 0.49
CA ASP A 37 22.54 12.65 -0.39
C ASP A 37 21.84 11.90 -1.53
N CYS A 38 20.56 12.20 -1.79
CA CYS A 38 19.77 11.48 -2.78
C CYS A 38 20.29 11.72 -4.21
N THR A 39 20.72 10.63 -4.86
CA THR A 39 21.28 10.69 -6.22
C THR A 39 20.21 10.58 -7.30
N VAL A 40 19.04 10.04 -6.97
CA VAL A 40 17.91 9.92 -7.91
C VAL A 40 17.14 11.24 -7.95
N GLN A 41 17.04 11.82 -9.15
CA GLN A 41 16.38 13.09 -9.38
C GLN A 41 14.95 12.89 -9.90
N PHE A 42 14.00 13.67 -9.39
CA PHE A 42 12.64 13.67 -9.90
C PHE A 42 12.58 14.40 -11.27
N PRO A 43 12.06 13.77 -12.34
CA PRO A 43 12.09 14.39 -13.66
C PRO A 43 11.24 15.67 -13.73
N SER A 44 11.84 16.79 -14.14
CA SER A 44 11.19 18.11 -14.19
C SER A 44 9.95 18.18 -15.11
N LYS A 45 9.87 17.27 -16.09
CA LYS A 45 8.74 17.11 -17.02
C LYS A 45 7.52 16.44 -16.35
N VAL A 46 7.71 15.71 -15.26
CA VAL A 46 6.60 15.09 -14.52
C VAL A 46 5.92 16.16 -13.69
N LYS A 47 4.73 16.59 -14.11
CA LYS A 47 3.90 17.57 -13.39
C LYS A 47 2.83 16.87 -12.57
N VAL A 48 2.79 17.20 -11.28
CA VAL A 48 1.89 16.61 -10.29
C VAL A 48 1.02 17.72 -9.70
N GLU A 49 -0.24 17.42 -9.44
CA GLU A 49 -1.19 18.37 -8.86
C GLU A 49 -0.84 18.62 -7.39
N THR A 50 -0.43 19.85 -7.03
CA THR A 50 -0.05 20.24 -5.68
C THR A 50 -1.07 21.13 -4.96
N SER A 51 -2.04 21.70 -5.69
CA SER A 51 -2.93 22.73 -5.15
C SER A 51 -4.12 22.17 -4.37
N ARG A 52 -4.60 20.97 -4.74
CA ARG A 52 -5.79 20.38 -4.13
C ARG A 52 -5.49 19.72 -2.78
N PRO A 53 -6.43 19.80 -1.81
CA PRO A 53 -6.38 18.99 -0.60
C PRO A 53 -6.32 17.49 -0.93
N LEU A 54 -5.52 16.74 -0.18
CA LEU A 54 -5.35 15.29 -0.35
C LEU A 54 -6.10 14.47 0.70
N TYR A 55 -6.04 14.91 1.96
CA TYR A 55 -6.51 14.16 3.11
C TYR A 55 -8.02 13.97 3.11
N GLY A 56 -8.51 12.73 3.30
CA GLY A 56 -9.95 12.42 3.33
C GLY A 56 -10.61 12.41 1.94
N HIS A 57 -9.84 12.13 0.89
CA HIS A 57 -10.34 12.07 -0.50
C HIS A 57 -9.88 10.80 -1.26
N ILE A 58 -9.92 9.66 -0.58
CA ILE A 58 -9.81 8.30 -1.10
C ILE A 58 -11.15 7.58 -0.93
N LYS A 59 -11.44 6.64 -1.83
CA LYS A 59 -12.67 5.86 -1.73
C LYS A 59 -12.46 4.74 -0.70
N GLU A 60 -13.31 4.67 0.31
CA GLU A 60 -13.30 3.63 1.34
C GLU A 60 -13.33 2.20 0.76
N PHE A 61 -12.50 1.32 1.31
CA PHE A 61 -12.49 -0.10 0.99
C PHE A 61 -12.22 -0.95 2.23
N HIS A 62 -12.77 -2.17 2.23
CA HIS A 62 -12.64 -3.13 3.33
C HIS A 62 -11.39 -4.00 3.17
N THR A 63 -11.21 -4.55 1.96
CA THR A 63 -10.11 -5.45 1.61
C THR A 63 -9.45 -4.99 0.33
N HIS A 64 -8.12 -5.07 0.27
CA HIS A 64 -7.34 -4.89 -0.94
C HIS A 64 -6.79 -6.23 -1.40
N VAL A 65 -7.18 -6.66 -2.59
CA VAL A 65 -6.71 -7.89 -3.24
C VAL A 65 -5.64 -7.50 -4.25
N LEU A 66 -4.43 -8.06 -4.09
CA LEU A 66 -3.38 -7.98 -5.09
C LEU A 66 -3.34 -9.28 -5.89
N VAL A 67 -3.50 -9.19 -7.20
CA VAL A 67 -3.41 -10.35 -8.12
C VAL A 67 -1.98 -10.45 -8.65
N ALA A 68 -1.35 -11.63 -8.53
CA ALA A 68 0.00 -11.90 -8.99
C ALA A 68 0.03 -12.10 -10.51
N THR A 69 0.27 -11.01 -11.25
CA THR A 69 0.31 -11.06 -12.72
C THR A 69 1.72 -11.20 -13.27
N GLY A 70 2.75 -11.00 -12.45
CA GLY A 70 4.15 -10.89 -12.88
C GLY A 70 4.45 -9.68 -13.79
N LYS A 71 3.45 -8.85 -14.12
CA LYS A 71 3.59 -7.69 -15.01
C LYS A 71 3.84 -6.42 -14.19
N SER A 72 4.51 -5.44 -14.80
CA SER A 72 4.70 -4.10 -14.22
C SER A 72 3.82 -3.01 -14.84
N ASP A 73 3.03 -3.36 -15.86
CA ASP A 73 2.09 -2.50 -16.57
C ASP A 73 0.94 -3.36 -17.14
N TRP A 74 -0.25 -2.77 -17.31
CA TRP A 74 -1.47 -3.51 -17.65
C TRP A 74 -2.31 -2.77 -18.70
N THR A 75 -3.43 -3.35 -19.10
CA THR A 75 -4.46 -2.59 -19.83
C THR A 75 -5.01 -1.47 -18.95
N GLU A 76 -5.41 -0.34 -19.56
CA GLU A 76 -5.78 0.90 -18.86
C GLU A 76 -6.75 0.68 -17.68
N LYS A 77 -7.67 -0.27 -17.86
CA LYS A 77 -8.63 -0.76 -16.88
C LYS A 77 -8.42 -2.25 -16.71
N VAL A 78 -7.85 -2.67 -15.58
CA VAL A 78 -7.47 -4.06 -15.35
C VAL A 78 -8.69 -5.00 -15.30
N GLU A 79 -9.84 -4.48 -14.90
CA GLU A 79 -11.13 -5.17 -14.94
C GLU A 79 -11.58 -5.55 -16.36
N ASN A 80 -11.04 -4.89 -17.40
CA ASN A 80 -11.35 -5.20 -18.79
C ASN A 80 -10.47 -6.32 -19.39
N GLU A 81 -9.50 -6.86 -18.64
CA GLU A 81 -8.66 -7.97 -19.10
C GLU A 81 -9.47 -9.27 -19.10
N LYS A 82 -10.09 -9.58 -20.24
CA LYS A 82 -10.93 -10.77 -20.44
C LYS A 82 -10.20 -12.05 -20.03
N GLY A 83 -10.88 -12.91 -19.29
CA GLY A 83 -10.27 -14.16 -18.79
C GLY A 83 -9.48 -13.98 -17.49
N SER A 84 -9.25 -12.77 -16.99
CA SER A 84 -8.48 -12.55 -15.76
C SER A 84 -9.29 -12.69 -14.46
N LEU A 85 -8.59 -12.81 -13.33
CA LEU A 85 -9.21 -12.67 -12.01
C LEU A 85 -9.70 -11.24 -11.75
N MET A 86 -9.02 -10.23 -12.30
CA MET A 86 -9.42 -8.82 -12.12
C MET A 86 -10.81 -8.56 -12.72
N GLU A 87 -11.09 -9.12 -13.90
CA GLU A 87 -12.44 -9.11 -14.47
C GLU A 87 -13.43 -9.83 -13.55
N ALA A 88 -13.09 -11.04 -13.10
CA ALA A 88 -13.99 -11.85 -12.27
C ALA A 88 -14.37 -11.15 -10.95
N PHE A 89 -13.41 -10.51 -10.26
CA PHE A 89 -13.70 -9.73 -9.04
C PHE A 89 -14.61 -8.50 -9.28
N ASP A 90 -14.63 -7.93 -10.48
CA ASP A 90 -15.46 -6.76 -10.80
C ASP A 90 -16.95 -7.12 -11.02
N GLU A 91 -17.24 -8.38 -11.39
CA GLU A 91 -18.59 -8.90 -11.63
C GLU A 91 -19.53 -8.62 -10.44
N SER A 92 -20.79 -8.23 -10.73
CA SER A 92 -21.75 -7.77 -9.72
C SER A 92 -22.15 -8.82 -8.68
N SER A 93 -22.02 -10.11 -9.00
CA SER A 93 -22.22 -11.23 -8.07
C SER A 93 -21.13 -11.32 -7.00
N HIS A 94 -19.96 -10.72 -7.22
CA HIS A 94 -18.80 -10.81 -6.35
C HIS A 94 -18.71 -9.55 -5.47
N ARG A 95 -19.56 -9.49 -4.45
CA ARG A 95 -19.60 -8.39 -3.49
C ARG A 95 -19.41 -8.92 -2.08
N SER A 96 -18.53 -8.27 -1.32
CA SER A 96 -18.35 -8.55 0.11
C SER A 96 -19.48 -7.93 0.92
N LYS A 97 -19.90 -8.62 1.99
CA LYS A 97 -20.87 -8.07 2.96
C LYS A 97 -20.29 -6.95 3.84
N HIS A 98 -18.96 -6.77 3.85
CA HIS A 98 -18.25 -5.80 4.69
C HIS A 98 -17.85 -4.52 3.95
N GLY A 99 -18.12 -4.41 2.64
CA GLY A 99 -17.90 -3.20 1.86
C GLY A 99 -17.08 -3.43 0.58
N ARG A 100 -16.51 -2.34 0.05
CA ARG A 100 -15.80 -2.40 -1.25
C ARG A 100 -14.55 -3.26 -1.16
N ILE A 101 -14.37 -4.14 -2.14
CA ILE A 101 -13.10 -4.81 -2.41
C ILE A 101 -12.31 -3.95 -3.40
N MET A 102 -11.12 -3.50 -3.02
CA MET A 102 -10.17 -2.86 -3.93
C MET A 102 -9.34 -3.94 -4.61
N ILE A 103 -9.24 -3.90 -5.93
CA ILE A 103 -8.46 -4.86 -6.71
C ILE A 103 -7.29 -4.14 -7.36
N SER A 104 -6.10 -4.70 -7.24
CA SER A 104 -4.95 -4.29 -8.03
C SER A 104 -4.28 -5.49 -8.69
N ALA A 105 -4.01 -5.38 -9.99
CA ALA A 105 -3.02 -6.25 -10.61
C ALA A 105 -1.62 -5.83 -10.11
N SER A 106 -0.72 -6.79 -9.93
CA SER A 106 0.59 -6.53 -9.35
C SER A 106 1.71 -7.32 -10.03
N ASN A 107 2.95 -6.87 -9.83
CA ASN A 107 4.14 -7.61 -10.26
C ASN A 107 4.54 -8.72 -9.28
N LEU A 108 3.67 -9.09 -8.33
CA LEU A 108 3.84 -10.33 -7.58
C LEU A 108 3.91 -11.49 -8.56
N GLU A 109 4.82 -12.42 -8.27
CA GLU A 109 4.98 -13.67 -8.98
C GLU A 109 4.25 -14.77 -8.21
N SER A 110 3.58 -15.66 -8.95
CA SER A 110 3.08 -16.89 -8.33
C SER A 110 4.27 -17.83 -8.12
N PRO A 111 4.26 -18.68 -7.07
CA PRO A 111 5.25 -19.74 -6.93
C PRO A 111 5.35 -20.54 -8.22
N GLU A 112 6.57 -20.97 -8.59
CA GLU A 112 6.75 -21.91 -9.69
C GLU A 112 6.01 -23.20 -9.35
N THR A 113 4.92 -23.44 -10.05
CA THR A 113 4.15 -24.69 -10.00
C THR A 113 4.28 -25.39 -11.35
N ASP A 114 4.21 -26.72 -11.34
CA ASP A 114 4.28 -27.53 -12.57
C ASP A 114 3.33 -26.97 -13.65
N GLU A 115 3.69 -27.12 -14.93
CA GLU A 115 3.06 -26.53 -16.13
C GLU A 115 1.52 -26.69 -16.26
N ASN A 116 0.87 -27.44 -15.36
CA ASN A 116 -0.55 -27.78 -15.34
C ASN A 116 -1.40 -27.08 -14.25
N THR A 117 -0.87 -26.19 -13.42
CA THR A 117 -1.72 -25.45 -12.48
C THR A 117 -2.40 -24.27 -13.16
N GLU A 118 -3.67 -24.45 -13.53
CA GLU A 118 -4.56 -23.38 -13.94
C GLU A 118 -4.89 -22.51 -12.70
N GLY A 119 -4.23 -21.37 -12.51
CA GLY A 119 -4.53 -20.45 -11.42
C GLY A 119 -3.43 -19.44 -11.15
N THR A 120 -3.72 -18.42 -10.33
CA THR A 120 -2.72 -17.44 -9.89
C THR A 120 -2.83 -17.17 -8.39
N THR A 121 -1.77 -16.61 -7.82
CA THR A 121 -1.71 -16.20 -6.43
C THR A 121 -2.39 -14.86 -6.21
N ILE A 122 -3.11 -14.71 -5.10
CA ILE A 122 -3.57 -13.42 -4.60
C ILE A 122 -3.04 -13.15 -3.20
N LEU A 123 -2.80 -11.87 -2.88
CA LEU A 123 -2.53 -11.40 -1.53
C LEU A 123 -3.70 -10.56 -1.03
N LEU A 124 -4.27 -10.96 0.10
CA LEU A 124 -5.31 -10.22 0.81
C LEU A 124 -4.68 -9.30 1.85
N LEU A 125 -5.02 -8.02 1.78
CA LEU A 125 -4.63 -6.98 2.74
C LEU A 125 -5.88 -6.33 3.35
N PRO A 126 -5.86 -5.98 4.65
CA PRO A 126 -4.72 -6.03 5.57
C PRO A 126 -4.56 -7.35 6.34
N SER A 127 -5.18 -8.45 5.92
CA SER A 127 -5.00 -9.74 6.62
C SER A 127 -3.63 -10.39 6.38
N PHE A 128 -2.81 -9.87 5.46
CA PHE A 128 -1.50 -10.43 5.11
C PHE A 128 -1.60 -11.94 4.83
N THR A 129 -2.57 -12.33 3.99
CA THR A 129 -2.86 -13.73 3.66
C THR A 129 -2.73 -13.97 2.16
N PHE A 130 -1.83 -14.87 1.77
CA PHE A 130 -1.78 -15.37 0.39
C PHE A 130 -2.80 -16.50 0.21
N ILE A 131 -3.35 -16.59 -1.00
CA ILE A 131 -4.12 -17.74 -1.47
C ILE A 131 -3.55 -18.08 -2.84
N ASP A 132 -3.00 -19.28 -2.98
CA ASP A 132 -2.36 -19.73 -4.21
C ASP A 132 -3.36 -20.46 -5.12
N SER A 133 -3.02 -20.57 -6.41
CA SER A 133 -3.78 -21.32 -7.42
C SER A 133 -5.27 -20.92 -7.54
N VAL A 134 -5.59 -19.64 -7.32
CA VAL A 134 -6.95 -19.11 -7.44
C VAL A 134 -7.36 -19.05 -8.90
N GLN A 135 -8.53 -19.63 -9.22
CA GLN A 135 -9.20 -19.52 -10.50
C GLN A 135 -10.39 -18.58 -10.45
N ARG A 136 -10.92 -18.25 -11.64
CA ARG A 136 -12.13 -17.41 -11.75
C ARG A 136 -13.35 -18.03 -11.07
N SER A 137 -13.49 -19.36 -11.12
CA SER A 137 -14.58 -20.09 -10.46
C SER A 137 -14.55 -19.95 -8.94
N ASP A 138 -13.38 -19.62 -8.39
CA ASP A 138 -13.14 -19.66 -6.95
C ASP A 138 -13.44 -18.32 -6.26
N ILE A 139 -13.71 -17.25 -7.01
CA ILE A 139 -13.86 -15.89 -6.46
C ILE A 139 -14.97 -15.81 -5.40
N SER A 140 -16.09 -16.51 -5.61
CA SER A 140 -17.18 -16.57 -4.62
C SER A 140 -16.71 -17.22 -3.31
N ASP A 141 -15.91 -18.29 -3.39
CA ASP A 141 -15.33 -18.97 -2.23
C ASP A 141 -14.28 -18.07 -1.55
N VAL A 142 -13.44 -17.39 -2.33
CA VAL A 142 -12.47 -16.40 -1.84
C VAL A 142 -13.15 -15.33 -0.99
N ILE A 143 -14.21 -14.74 -1.52
CA ILE A 143 -14.96 -13.68 -0.83
C ILE A 143 -15.60 -14.23 0.44
N THR A 144 -16.35 -15.32 0.33
CA THR A 144 -17.14 -15.84 1.46
C THR A 144 -16.25 -16.31 2.61
N ARG A 145 -15.17 -17.04 2.33
CA ARG A 145 -14.34 -17.68 3.36
C ARG A 145 -13.18 -16.83 3.85
N PHE A 146 -12.58 -15.98 3.01
CA PHE A 146 -11.35 -15.29 3.38
C PHE A 146 -11.52 -13.77 3.51
N ILE A 147 -12.53 -13.18 2.86
CA ILE A 147 -12.82 -11.74 2.97
C ILE A 147 -13.95 -11.49 3.97
N ASP A 148 -15.03 -12.27 3.92
CA ASP A 148 -16.24 -12.07 4.72
C ASP A 148 -16.21 -12.80 6.07
N ALA A 149 -15.37 -13.83 6.17
CA ALA A 149 -15.13 -14.60 7.39
C ALA A 149 -13.62 -14.81 7.65
N PRO A 150 -12.80 -13.74 7.69
CA PRO A 150 -11.36 -13.87 7.90
C PRO A 150 -11.12 -14.50 9.28
N LEU A 151 -10.52 -15.68 9.31
CA LEU A 151 -10.32 -16.44 10.55
C LEU A 151 -9.18 -15.85 11.38
N SER A 152 -9.41 -15.72 12.68
CA SER A 152 -8.41 -15.38 13.69
C SER A 152 -7.51 -16.60 13.96
N GLN A 153 -6.49 -16.85 13.12
CA GLN A 153 -5.38 -17.81 13.29
C GLN A 153 -5.64 -19.26 13.75
N ASN A 154 -6.86 -19.66 14.10
CA ASN A 154 -7.17 -20.97 14.67
C ASN A 154 -8.27 -21.65 13.87
N GLY A 155 -7.85 -22.49 12.92
CA GLY A 155 -8.64 -23.58 12.36
C GLY A 155 -9.71 -23.16 11.36
N ILE A 156 -9.39 -23.26 10.06
CA ILE A 156 -10.40 -23.54 9.05
C ILE A 156 -10.88 -24.98 9.34
N PRO A 157 -12.17 -25.26 9.58
CA PRO A 157 -12.69 -26.56 9.22
C PRO A 157 -12.51 -26.66 7.70
N ALA A 158 -11.57 -27.48 7.25
CA ALA A 158 -11.34 -27.70 5.82
C ALA A 158 -12.71 -27.95 5.18
N ASN A 159 -13.16 -27.05 4.28
CA ASN A 159 -14.25 -27.43 3.40
C ASN A 159 -13.64 -28.54 2.51
N PRO A 160 -14.07 -29.81 2.63
CA PRO A 160 -13.45 -30.92 1.92
C PRO A 160 -13.50 -30.73 0.39
N GLU A 161 -14.39 -29.87 -0.10
CA GLU A 161 -14.58 -29.57 -1.52
C GLU A 161 -13.70 -28.43 -2.05
N SER A 162 -13.20 -27.54 -1.18
CA SER A 162 -12.41 -26.40 -1.65
C SER A 162 -10.92 -26.70 -1.67
N LYS A 163 -10.34 -26.53 -2.85
CA LYS A 163 -8.92 -26.73 -3.13
C LYS A 163 -8.05 -25.52 -2.74
N LEU A 164 -8.65 -24.41 -2.31
CA LEU A 164 -7.92 -23.19 -1.98
C LEU A 164 -7.16 -23.34 -0.65
N SER A 165 -5.84 -23.18 -0.71
CA SER A 165 -4.98 -23.21 0.46
C SER A 165 -4.46 -21.81 0.79
N PRO A 166 -4.84 -21.23 1.94
CA PRO A 166 -4.24 -19.97 2.39
C PRO A 166 -2.86 -20.22 3.02
N ARG A 167 -1.98 -19.24 2.92
CA ARG A 167 -0.72 -19.20 3.69
C ARG A 167 -0.43 -17.79 4.20
N PRO A 168 0.24 -17.64 5.36
CA PRO A 168 0.58 -16.33 5.87
C PRO A 168 1.59 -15.62 4.96
N CYS A 169 1.39 -14.32 4.76
CA CYS A 169 2.41 -13.45 4.18
C CYS A 169 3.50 -13.20 5.22
N GLN A 170 4.74 -13.50 4.85
CA GLN A 170 5.88 -13.44 5.76
C GLN A 170 6.45 -12.02 5.93
N TYR A 171 6.05 -11.06 5.10
CA TYR A 171 6.48 -9.67 5.26
C TYR A 171 5.88 -9.02 6.50
N ASP A 172 6.68 -8.19 7.18
CA ASP A 172 6.17 -7.28 8.22
C ASP A 172 5.47 -6.08 7.59
N TYR A 173 5.95 -5.69 6.40
CA TYR A 173 5.48 -4.53 5.66
C TYR A 173 5.29 -4.83 4.17
N VAL A 174 4.22 -4.28 3.61
CA VAL A 174 3.97 -4.31 2.16
C VAL A 174 3.82 -2.88 1.65
N VAL A 175 4.70 -2.46 0.74
CA VAL A 175 4.67 -1.16 0.09
C VAL A 175 4.21 -1.31 -1.34
N LEU A 176 3.14 -0.60 -1.71
CA LEU A 176 2.57 -0.64 -3.06
C LEU A 176 2.81 0.68 -3.77
N LEU A 177 3.35 0.60 -4.98
CA LEU A 177 3.67 1.73 -5.84
C LEU A 177 2.84 1.63 -7.12
N CYS A 178 1.99 2.62 -7.38
CA CYS A 178 1.23 2.65 -8.62
C CYS A 178 2.16 2.90 -9.81
N SER A 179 2.41 1.89 -10.65
CA SER A 179 3.29 1.95 -11.82
C SER A 179 2.55 2.04 -13.16
N HIS A 180 1.22 2.06 -13.14
CA HIS A 180 0.36 1.84 -14.30
C HIS A 180 0.53 2.91 -15.41
N ARG A 181 1.47 2.69 -16.32
CA ARG A 181 1.91 3.66 -17.34
C ARG A 181 0.86 3.87 -18.42
N ARG A 182 0.18 2.79 -18.86
CA ARG A 182 -0.92 2.91 -19.84
C ARG A 182 -2.08 3.74 -19.34
N ARG A 183 -2.29 3.78 -18.01
CA ARG A 183 -3.29 4.64 -17.38
C ARG A 183 -2.80 6.07 -17.19
N ASP A 184 -1.57 6.25 -16.72
CA ASP A 184 -0.95 7.56 -16.58
C ASP A 184 0.59 7.43 -16.62
N ALA A 185 1.22 8.11 -17.58
CA ALA A 185 2.67 8.05 -17.76
C ALA A 185 3.46 8.47 -16.52
N ARG A 186 2.91 9.37 -15.68
CA ARG A 186 3.58 9.84 -14.45
C ARG A 186 3.75 8.71 -13.45
N CYS A 187 2.76 7.82 -13.31
CA CYS A 187 2.85 6.64 -12.47
C CYS A 187 3.98 5.71 -12.93
N GLY A 188 4.03 5.41 -14.24
CA GLY A 188 5.09 4.57 -14.81
C GLY A 188 6.50 5.17 -14.74
N ILE A 189 6.62 6.50 -14.74
CA ILE A 189 7.91 7.18 -14.60
C ILE A 189 8.35 7.22 -13.13
N THR A 190 7.44 7.52 -12.21
CA THR A 190 7.80 7.80 -10.81
C THR A 190 7.97 6.54 -9.97
N ALA A 191 7.17 5.50 -10.17
CA ALA A 191 7.22 4.30 -9.34
C ALA A 191 8.61 3.64 -9.29
N PRO A 192 9.35 3.44 -10.40
CA PRO A 192 10.70 2.87 -10.34
C PRO A 192 11.71 3.74 -9.59
N LEU A 193 11.57 5.08 -9.65
CA LEU A 193 12.44 6.01 -8.93
C LEU A 193 12.21 5.92 -7.42
N ILE A 194 10.94 5.88 -7.00
CA ILE A 194 10.58 5.70 -5.60
C ILE A 194 11.02 4.32 -5.09
N LYS A 195 10.83 3.26 -5.87
CA LYS A 195 11.30 1.91 -5.51
C LYS A 195 12.81 1.90 -5.26
N LYS A 196 13.59 2.48 -6.17
CA LYS A 196 15.05 2.54 -6.07
C LYS A 196 15.53 3.23 -4.79
N GLU A 197 14.95 4.37 -4.41
CA GLU A 197 15.33 5.07 -3.18
C GLU A 197 14.85 4.36 -1.91
N LEU A 198 13.63 3.80 -1.90
CA LEU A 198 13.18 2.97 -0.78
C LEU A 198 14.12 1.78 -0.56
N GLU A 199 14.51 1.08 -1.64
CA GLU A 199 15.50 0.00 -1.56
C GLU A 199 16.84 0.47 -0.97
N ARG A 200 17.33 1.63 -1.41
CA ARG A 200 18.59 2.21 -0.92
C ARG A 200 18.57 2.40 0.59
N HIS A 201 17.45 2.87 1.15
CA HIS A 201 17.30 3.09 2.59
C HIS A 201 16.98 1.80 3.38
N LEU A 202 16.35 0.81 2.75
CA LEU A 202 15.97 -0.46 3.41
C LEU A 202 17.10 -1.50 3.45
N ARG A 203 18.00 -1.50 2.46
CA ARG A 203 19.12 -2.47 2.38
C ARG A 203 20.08 -2.37 3.57
N PRO A 204 20.55 -1.18 4.01
CA PRO A 204 21.43 -1.06 5.18
C PRO A 204 20.79 -1.52 6.49
N LEU A 205 19.46 -1.48 6.56
CA LEU A 205 18.68 -1.97 7.71
C LEU A 205 18.44 -3.49 7.64
N GLY A 206 18.82 -4.16 6.55
CA GLY A 206 18.53 -5.58 6.32
C GLY A 206 17.03 -5.88 6.12
N LEU A 207 16.21 -4.86 5.84
CA LEU A 207 14.76 -4.96 5.81
C LEU A 207 14.19 -5.17 4.40
N TYR A 208 14.92 -4.82 3.34
CA TYR A 208 14.45 -5.06 1.98
C TYR A 208 14.33 -6.57 1.70
N ARG A 209 13.23 -6.97 1.03
CA ARG A 209 13.03 -8.31 0.46
C ARG A 209 12.79 -8.15 -1.04
N ASP A 210 13.67 -8.71 -1.85
CA ASP A 210 13.41 -8.85 -3.29
C ASP A 210 12.62 -10.15 -3.58
N ALA A 211 12.35 -10.42 -4.85
CA ALA A 211 11.53 -11.56 -5.26
C ALA A 211 12.14 -12.92 -4.88
N ASN A 212 13.46 -13.00 -4.68
CA ASN A 212 14.18 -14.24 -4.39
C ASN A 212 14.59 -14.33 -2.91
N ASP A 213 14.16 -13.37 -2.07
CA ASP A 213 14.52 -13.31 -0.66
C ASP A 213 13.42 -13.95 0.21
N GLU A 214 13.65 -15.20 0.60
CA GLU A 214 12.71 -15.99 1.40
C GLU A 214 12.79 -15.71 2.91
N ARG A 215 13.64 -14.78 3.36
CA ARG A 215 13.77 -14.48 4.79
C ARG A 215 12.46 -13.92 5.34
N PRO A 216 11.98 -14.39 6.50
CA PRO A 216 10.78 -13.84 7.11
C PRO A 216 10.97 -12.37 7.51
N GLY A 217 9.84 -11.69 7.69
CA GLY A 217 9.78 -10.28 8.03
C GLY A 217 10.21 -9.35 6.90
N GLY A 218 10.54 -8.11 7.26
CA GLY A 218 11.02 -7.11 6.32
C GLY A 218 9.92 -6.56 5.41
N VAL A 219 10.34 -6.03 4.25
CA VAL A 219 9.54 -5.14 3.41
C VAL A 219 9.51 -5.67 1.97
N GLY A 220 8.33 -6.09 1.53
CA GLY A 220 8.03 -6.33 0.11
C GLY A 220 7.58 -5.05 -0.58
N ILE A 221 8.22 -4.67 -1.70
CA ILE A 221 7.83 -3.51 -2.51
C ILE A 221 7.30 -3.97 -3.86
N PHE A 222 6.02 -3.71 -4.12
CA PHE A 222 5.33 -4.17 -5.33
C PHE A 222 4.82 -3.01 -6.18
N PHE A 223 4.95 -3.19 -7.49
CA PHE A 223 4.25 -2.39 -8.48
C PHE A 223 2.81 -2.88 -8.60
N VAL A 224 1.88 -1.93 -8.63
CA VAL A 224 0.46 -2.20 -8.75
C VAL A 224 -0.19 -1.36 -9.84
N SER A 225 -1.32 -1.85 -10.33
CA SER A 225 -2.20 -1.13 -11.24
C SER A 225 -2.79 0.13 -10.60
N HIS A 226 -3.69 0.79 -11.32
CA HIS A 226 -4.18 2.11 -10.92
C HIS A 226 -4.95 2.06 -9.59
N VAL A 227 -4.43 2.75 -8.58
CA VAL A 227 -5.07 2.86 -7.25
C VAL A 227 -6.05 4.04 -7.14
N GLY A 228 -6.13 4.91 -8.14
CA GLY A 228 -6.87 6.18 -8.05
C GLY A 228 -5.99 7.37 -7.68
N GLY A 229 -6.31 8.56 -8.21
CA GLY A 229 -5.56 9.78 -7.89
C GLY A 229 -4.20 9.91 -8.58
N HIS A 230 -4.08 9.45 -9.84
CA HIS A 230 -2.84 9.55 -10.62
C HIS A 230 -2.33 11.00 -10.78
N LYS A 231 -3.24 11.99 -10.71
CA LYS A 231 -2.87 13.41 -10.74
C LYS A 231 -1.97 13.82 -9.56
N PHE A 232 -1.98 13.02 -8.49
CA PHE A 232 -1.18 13.21 -7.29
C PHE A 232 0.01 12.23 -7.21
N SER A 233 0.47 11.65 -8.34
CA SER A 233 1.63 10.76 -8.37
C SER A 233 2.87 11.39 -7.68
N ALA A 234 3.78 10.63 -7.08
CA ALA A 234 3.75 9.18 -6.90
C ALA A 234 2.83 8.76 -5.73
N ASN A 235 1.98 7.75 -5.94
CA ASN A 235 1.18 7.15 -4.87
C ASN A 235 1.95 6.00 -4.22
N VAL A 236 2.00 5.99 -2.89
CA VAL A 236 2.66 4.97 -2.06
C VAL A 236 1.68 4.52 -0.99
N LEU A 237 1.27 3.25 -1.00
CA LEU A 237 0.45 2.66 0.06
C LEU A 237 1.34 1.78 0.92
N ILE A 238 1.34 2.01 2.23
CA ILE A 238 2.21 1.32 3.18
C ILE A 238 1.32 0.53 4.13
N TYR A 239 1.36 -0.79 4.04
CA TYR A 239 0.71 -1.69 4.98
C TYR A 239 1.72 -2.14 6.03
N ARG A 240 1.34 -2.05 7.30
CA ARG A 240 2.12 -2.50 8.46
C ARG A 240 1.33 -3.60 9.16
N LYS A 241 1.86 -4.82 9.16
CA LYS A 241 1.14 -6.03 9.57
C LYS A 241 0.77 -6.01 11.05
N GLU A 242 1.76 -5.80 11.92
CA GLU A 242 1.58 -5.87 13.37
C GLU A 242 0.59 -4.83 13.90
N GLN A 243 0.62 -3.60 13.37
CA GLN A 243 -0.27 -2.52 13.79
C GLN A 243 -1.61 -2.51 13.04
N GLU A 244 -1.83 -3.47 12.13
CA GLU A 244 -3.00 -3.53 11.25
C GLU A 244 -3.30 -2.17 10.59
N GLN A 245 -2.25 -1.53 10.10
CA GLN A 245 -2.26 -0.14 9.66
C GLN A 245 -2.00 -0.05 8.16
N MET A 246 -2.71 0.86 7.47
CA MET A 246 -2.40 1.25 6.10
C MET A 246 -2.33 2.77 6.00
N ILE A 247 -1.20 3.29 5.53
CA ILE A 247 -0.97 4.72 5.30
C ILE A 247 -0.84 4.96 3.80
N TRP A 248 -1.68 5.82 3.24
CA TRP A 248 -1.65 6.17 1.81
C TRP A 248 -1.07 7.56 1.61
N LEU A 249 0.11 7.62 1.00
CA LEU A 249 0.79 8.85 0.62
C LEU A 249 0.69 9.13 -0.89
N ALA A 250 0.77 10.41 -1.25
CA ALA A 250 0.88 10.91 -2.61
C ALA A 250 1.99 11.96 -2.72
N ARG A 251 2.30 12.37 -3.95
CA ARG A 251 3.34 13.38 -4.27
C ARG A 251 4.71 13.02 -3.71
N ILE A 252 4.96 11.72 -3.52
CA ILE A 252 6.25 11.23 -3.04
C ILE A 252 7.29 11.42 -4.14
N LYS A 253 8.47 11.85 -3.71
CA LYS A 253 9.66 12.05 -4.52
C LYS A 253 10.83 11.28 -3.90
N PRO A 254 11.91 11.04 -4.66
CA PRO A 254 13.14 10.43 -4.17
C PRO A 254 13.60 11.01 -2.84
N GLU A 255 13.63 12.35 -2.70
CA GLU A 255 14.14 13.01 -1.51
C GLU A 255 13.34 12.74 -0.22
N HIS A 256 12.09 12.30 -0.33
CA HIS A 256 11.25 11.98 0.83
C HIS A 256 11.45 10.52 1.33
N CYS A 257 12.09 9.66 0.55
CA CYS A 257 12.09 8.21 0.80
C CYS A 257 12.79 7.82 2.11
N GLU A 258 13.81 8.58 2.53
CA GLU A 258 14.47 8.38 3.82
C GLU A 258 13.48 8.54 4.99
N GLY A 259 12.74 9.65 5.02
CA GLY A 259 11.74 9.92 6.04
C GLY A 259 10.57 8.94 5.98
N VAL A 260 10.16 8.52 4.77
CA VAL A 260 9.14 7.46 4.59
C VAL A 260 9.58 6.16 5.24
N VAL A 261 10.84 5.73 5.07
CA VAL A 261 11.35 4.52 5.71
C VAL A 261 11.47 4.72 7.23
N LYS A 262 12.17 5.77 7.68
CA LYS A 262 12.47 5.98 9.10
C LYS A 262 11.23 6.19 9.97
N TYR A 263 10.24 6.92 9.47
CA TYR A 263 9.10 7.37 10.27
C TYR A 263 7.79 6.71 9.84
N THR A 264 7.44 6.75 8.55
CA THR A 264 6.13 6.25 8.11
C THR A 264 6.06 4.73 8.18
N LEU A 265 7.04 4.05 7.59
CA LEU A 265 7.06 2.59 7.52
C LEU A 265 7.33 1.96 8.89
N LEU A 266 8.40 2.38 9.56
CA LEU A 266 8.84 1.75 10.81
C LEU A 266 8.04 2.20 12.04
N GLN A 267 7.60 3.45 12.08
CA GLN A 267 6.97 4.02 13.29
C GLN A 267 5.49 4.37 13.10
N GLY A 268 4.96 4.34 11.88
CA GLY A 268 3.58 4.76 11.59
C GLY A 268 3.35 6.28 11.73
N LYS A 269 4.43 7.08 11.74
CA LYS A 269 4.39 8.55 11.82
C LYS A 269 4.51 9.18 10.43
N VAL A 270 3.73 10.22 10.13
CA VAL A 270 3.79 10.92 8.84
C VAL A 270 4.70 12.14 8.92
N VAL A 271 5.56 12.34 7.92
CA VAL A 271 6.50 13.47 7.88
C VAL A 271 5.83 14.78 7.45
N HIS A 272 5.08 14.74 6.35
CA HIS A 272 4.43 15.91 5.72
C HIS A 272 2.94 15.67 5.46
N PRO A 273 2.10 15.53 6.51
CA PRO A 273 0.71 15.14 6.36
C PRO A 273 -0.13 16.16 5.55
N GLU A 274 0.20 17.44 5.64
CA GLU A 274 -0.49 18.53 4.93
C GLU A 274 -0.34 18.46 3.41
N SER A 275 0.77 17.89 2.93
CA SER A 275 1.12 17.89 1.51
C SER A 275 1.13 16.51 0.87
N GLN A 276 1.27 15.43 1.65
CA GLN A 276 1.46 14.07 1.14
C GLN A 276 0.40 13.05 1.61
N LEU A 277 -0.23 13.23 2.78
CA LEU A 277 -1.16 12.24 3.31
C LEU A 277 -2.51 12.29 2.58
N ARG A 278 -2.95 11.13 2.08
CA ARG A 278 -4.28 10.98 1.47
C ARG A 278 -5.33 10.44 2.43
N GLY A 279 -4.93 9.53 3.31
CA GLY A 279 -5.85 8.82 4.19
C GLY A 279 -5.27 7.44 4.54
N GLY A 280 -6.12 6.59 5.09
CA GLY A 280 -5.78 5.25 5.50
C GLY A 280 -6.53 4.80 6.74
N PHE A 281 -6.06 3.72 7.36
CA PHE A 281 -6.65 3.20 8.59
C PHE A 281 -5.57 2.73 9.57
N ASP A 282 -5.96 2.68 10.83
CA ASP A 282 -5.24 2.07 11.92
C ASP A 282 -6.27 1.26 12.73
N ARG A 283 -6.36 -0.04 12.43
CA ARG A 283 -7.39 -0.89 13.04
C ARG A 283 -7.12 -1.12 14.52
N SER A 284 -5.85 -1.15 14.93
CA SER A 284 -5.45 -1.27 16.34
C SER A 284 -5.96 -0.10 17.20
N ARG A 285 -5.97 1.11 16.62
CA ARG A 285 -6.48 2.33 17.28
C ARG A 285 -7.94 2.64 16.94
N GLY A 286 -8.57 1.87 16.06
CA GLY A 286 -9.97 2.07 15.64
C GLY A 286 -10.21 3.37 14.88
N VAL A 287 -9.21 3.89 14.15
CA VAL A 287 -9.31 5.17 13.41
C VAL A 287 -9.15 4.96 11.91
N THR A 288 -9.93 5.72 11.13
CA THR A 288 -9.90 5.66 9.66
C THR A 288 -10.07 7.06 9.07
N SER A 289 -9.48 7.28 7.90
CA SER A 289 -9.71 8.46 7.07
C SER A 289 -9.77 8.02 5.61
N TRP A 290 -10.92 8.26 4.99
CA TRP A 290 -11.16 7.96 3.59
C TRP A 290 -11.34 9.25 2.84
#